data_AF-A0A6A1USR8-F1
#
_entry.id   AF-A0A6A1USR8-F1
#
_cell.length_a   1.000
_cell.length_b   1.000
_cell.length_c   1.000
_cell.angle_alpha   90.00
_cell.angle_beta   90.00
_cell.angle_gamma   90.00
#
_symmetry.space_group_name_H-M   'P 1'
#
loop_
_entity.id
_entity.type
_entity.pdbx_description
1 polymer ?
#
loop_
_entity_poly.entity_id
_entity_poly.type
_entity_poly.pdbx_seq_one_letter_code
_entity_poly.pdbx_strand_id
1 'polypeptide(L)'
;MRVSTVLSISKVAAGILLRYYNWSVSKVHDEWFADEEKVRRAVGLLERPVVDYPNARELTCGICFDTYPCDRICAATCGHPFCNSCWGGYISTAINDGPGCLMLRCPDPSCGAAVGQDMINTLASKEDKEKYFRYFIRSYIEDNRKVILKTEI
;
A
#
# COMPACT_ATOMS: atom_id res chain seq x y z
N MET A 1 7.73 7.94 -20.00
CA MET A 1 8.72 7.73 -18.92
C MET A 1 8.01 7.11 -17.71
N ARG A 2 8.66 6.21 -16.96
CA ARG A 2 8.05 5.52 -15.80
C ARG A 2 8.32 6.34 -14.52
N VAL A 3 7.28 6.63 -13.73
CA VAL A 3 7.36 7.41 -12.47
C VAL A 3 8.43 6.86 -11.51
N SER A 4 8.52 5.53 -11.37
CA SER A 4 9.52 4.89 -10.51
C SER A 4 10.97 5.25 -10.86
N THR A 5 11.27 5.45 -12.15
CA THR A 5 12.61 5.78 -12.63
C THR A 5 12.91 7.26 -12.45
N VAL A 6 11.92 8.12 -12.71
CA VAL A 6 12.07 9.58 -12.57
C VAL A 6 12.27 9.97 -11.11
N LEU A 7 11.49 9.37 -10.20
CA LEU A 7 11.54 9.68 -8.78
C LEU A 7 12.56 8.82 -8.00
N SER A 8 13.24 7.89 -8.66
CA SER A 8 14.19 6.96 -8.02
C SER A 8 13.59 6.17 -6.83
N ILE A 9 12.35 5.71 -6.98
CA ILE A 9 11.61 4.94 -5.96
C ILE A 9 11.24 3.54 -6.46
N SER A 10 10.84 2.66 -5.54
CA SER A 10 10.36 1.31 -5.89
C SER A 10 9.07 1.37 -6.72
N LYS A 11 8.82 0.33 -7.53
CA LYS A 11 7.57 0.23 -8.31
C LYS A 11 6.33 0.20 -7.41
N VAL A 12 6.46 -0.39 -6.22
CA VAL A 12 5.38 -0.44 -5.22
C VAL A 12 5.06 0.97 -4.73
N ALA A 13 6.09 1.75 -4.37
CA ALA A 13 5.95 3.13 -3.95
C ALA A 13 5.33 4.00 -5.07
N ALA A 14 5.82 3.86 -6.31
CA ALA A 14 5.26 4.56 -7.45
C ALA A 14 3.78 4.21 -7.70
N GLY A 15 3.39 2.94 -7.52
CA GLY A 15 1.99 2.51 -7.61
C GLY A 15 1.10 3.09 -6.51
N ILE A 16 1.63 3.28 -5.30
CA ILE A 16 0.92 3.98 -4.21
C ILE A 16 0.71 5.45 -4.56
N LEU A 17 1.76 6.15 -5.00
CA LEU A 17 1.67 7.57 -5.40
C LEU A 17 0.66 7.77 -6.52
N LEU A 18 0.74 6.94 -7.58
CA LEU A 18 -0.17 7.05 -8.70
C LEU A 18 -1.62 6.86 -8.26
N ARG A 19 -1.92 5.91 -7.38
CA ARG A 19 -3.28 5.73 -6.86
C ARG A 19 -3.75 6.90 -6.01
N TYR A 20 -2.87 7.44 -5.16
CA TYR A 20 -3.20 8.60 -4.31
C TYR A 20 -3.52 9.86 -5.14
N TYR A 21 -2.79 10.07 -6.24
CA TYR A 21 -2.96 11.21 -7.13
C TYR A 21 -3.84 10.90 -8.35
N ASN A 22 -4.73 9.89 -8.27
CA ASN A 22 -5.70 9.57 -9.31
C ASN A 22 -5.06 9.41 -10.69
N TRP A 23 -3.93 8.68 -10.73
CA TRP A 23 -3.14 8.35 -11.91
C TRP A 23 -2.56 9.55 -12.67
N SER A 24 -2.58 10.75 -12.08
CA SER A 24 -2.00 11.96 -12.67
C SER A 24 -0.50 12.01 -12.45
N VAL A 25 0.27 11.63 -13.48
CA VAL A 25 1.75 11.67 -13.46
C VAL A 25 2.28 13.08 -13.21
N SER A 26 1.66 14.11 -13.81
CA SER A 26 2.06 15.50 -13.60
C SER A 26 1.91 15.90 -12.12
N LYS A 27 0.74 15.67 -11.52
CA LYS A 27 0.53 15.97 -10.09
C LYS A 27 1.49 15.23 -9.17
N VAL A 28 1.79 13.96 -9.48
CA VAL A 28 2.80 13.19 -8.73
C VAL A 28 4.14 13.90 -8.77
N HIS A 29 4.60 14.31 -9.95
CA HIS A 29 5.88 15.02 -10.09
C HIS A 29 5.84 16.39 -9.41
N ASP A 30 4.80 17.19 -9.66
CA ASP A 30 4.66 18.54 -9.12
C ASP A 30 4.71 18.53 -7.59
N GLU A 31 3.91 17.67 -6.94
CA GLU A 31 3.87 17.57 -5.48
C GLU A 31 5.14 16.92 -4.91
N TRP A 32 5.70 15.90 -5.57
CA TRP A 32 6.92 15.24 -5.10
C TRP A 32 8.13 16.17 -5.15
N PHE A 33 8.31 16.91 -6.24
CA PHE A 33 9.42 17.85 -6.37
C PHE A 33 9.23 19.12 -5.53
N ALA A 34 7.99 19.45 -5.17
CA ALA A 34 7.71 20.53 -4.23
C ALA A 34 8.07 20.16 -2.78
N ASP A 35 7.62 19.00 -2.29
CA ASP A 35 7.88 18.55 -0.92
C ASP A 35 7.76 17.02 -0.81
N GLU A 36 8.88 16.33 -1.05
CA GLU A 36 8.95 14.86 -0.99
C GLU A 36 8.56 14.31 0.38
N GLU A 37 9.00 14.93 1.48
CA GLU A 37 8.71 14.44 2.83
C GLU A 37 7.21 14.52 3.16
N LYS A 38 6.56 15.62 2.77
CA LYS A 38 5.10 15.77 2.93
C LYS A 38 4.36 14.72 2.13
N VAL A 39 4.75 14.47 0.87
CA VAL A 39 4.12 13.43 0.05
C VAL A 39 4.31 12.06 0.68
N ARG A 40 5.54 11.70 1.08
CA ARG A 40 5.86 10.44 1.76
C ARG A 40 5.00 10.23 3.00
N ARG A 41 4.86 11.25 3.86
CA ARG A 41 3.98 11.20 5.04
C ARG A 41 2.52 10.99 4.66
N ALA A 42 1.99 11.75 3.70
CA ALA A 42 0.60 11.67 3.27
C ALA A 42 0.25 10.28 2.70
N VAL A 43 1.16 9.71 1.92
CA VAL A 43 0.97 8.38 1.33
C VAL A 43 1.51 7.25 2.18
N GLY A 44 2.06 7.51 3.37
CA GLY A 44 2.56 6.48 4.29
C GLY A 44 3.77 5.70 3.78
N LEU A 45 4.60 6.33 2.94
CA LEU A 45 5.88 5.78 2.50
C LEU A 45 6.96 6.13 3.52
N LEU A 46 7.16 5.23 4.48
CA LEU A 46 8.20 5.37 5.48
C LEU A 46 9.58 5.07 4.88
N GLU A 47 10.58 5.87 5.25
CA GLU A 47 11.98 5.62 4.87
C GLU A 47 12.64 4.55 5.73
N ARG A 48 12.16 4.40 6.97
CA ARG A 48 12.69 3.46 7.96
C ARG A 48 11.53 2.80 8.72
N PRO A 49 11.70 1.55 9.15
CA PRO A 49 10.75 0.93 10.05
C PRO A 49 10.66 1.72 11.36
N VAL A 50 9.45 1.83 11.88
CA VAL A 50 9.16 2.41 13.20
C VAL A 50 9.60 1.43 14.28
N VAL A 51 9.43 0.14 14.02
CA VAL A 51 9.81 -0.94 14.92
C VAL A 51 10.80 -1.85 14.22
N ASP A 52 11.96 -2.06 14.84
CA ASP A 52 12.99 -2.97 14.37
C ASP A 52 13.18 -4.10 15.38
N TYR A 53 13.43 -5.31 14.87
CA TYR A 53 13.58 -6.53 15.67
C TYR A 53 14.88 -7.26 15.31
N PRO A 54 16.05 -6.64 15.54
CA PRO A 54 17.31 -7.28 15.22
C PRO A 54 17.47 -8.56 16.05
N ASN A 55 17.60 -9.70 15.35
CA ASN A 55 17.82 -11.04 15.92
C ASN A 55 16.64 -11.70 16.65
N ALA A 56 15.42 -11.21 16.49
CA ALA A 56 14.25 -11.94 16.98
C ALA A 56 14.06 -13.26 16.23
N ARG A 57 13.74 -14.35 16.94
CA ARG A 57 13.35 -15.64 16.35
C ARG A 57 11.83 -15.80 16.26
N GLU A 58 11.15 -15.18 17.19
CA GLU A 58 9.70 -15.18 17.33
C GLU A 58 9.23 -13.77 17.66
N LEU A 59 8.03 -13.44 17.23
CA LEU A 59 7.38 -12.16 17.50
C LEU A 59 5.92 -12.40 17.87
N THR A 60 5.41 -11.54 18.74
CA THR A 60 3.99 -11.54 19.13
C THR A 60 3.19 -10.73 18.13
N CYS A 61 2.10 -11.31 17.64
CA CYS A 61 1.17 -10.63 16.74
C CYS A 61 0.40 -9.53 17.47
N GLY A 62 0.38 -8.31 16.92
CA GLY A 62 -0.33 -7.17 17.53
C GLY A 62 -1.87 -7.24 17.48
N ILE A 63 -2.47 -8.27 16.86
CA ILE A 63 -3.93 -8.44 16.74
C ILE A 63 -4.43 -9.60 17.60
N CYS A 64 -3.90 -10.81 17.39
CA CYS A 64 -4.33 -11.99 18.15
C CYS A 64 -3.54 -12.23 19.44
N PHE A 65 -2.43 -11.50 19.64
CA PHE A 65 -1.53 -11.62 20.79
C PHE A 65 -0.82 -12.97 20.95
N ASP A 66 -0.93 -13.87 19.97
CA ASP A 66 -0.15 -15.10 19.92
C ASP A 66 1.28 -14.85 19.42
N THR A 67 2.20 -15.72 19.83
CA THR A 67 3.61 -15.70 19.42
C THR A 67 3.84 -16.65 18.24
N TYR A 68 4.55 -16.16 17.22
CA TYR A 68 4.87 -16.92 16.02
C TYR A 68 6.35 -16.79 15.67
N PRO A 69 6.93 -17.80 15.01
CA PRO A 69 8.23 -17.65 14.35
C PRO A 69 8.21 -16.52 13.32
N CYS A 70 9.35 -15.86 13.12
CA CYS A 70 9.43 -14.67 12.26
C CYS A 70 9.00 -14.91 10.80
N ASP A 71 9.10 -16.13 10.27
CA ASP A 71 8.66 -16.48 8.91
C ASP A 71 7.12 -16.54 8.75
N ARG A 72 6.37 -16.55 9.86
CA ARG A 72 4.91 -16.48 9.90
C ARG A 72 4.38 -15.11 10.29
N ILE A 73 5.28 -14.14 10.44
CA ILE A 73 4.98 -12.75 10.76
C ILE A 73 5.28 -11.92 9.52
N CYS A 74 4.35 -11.02 9.19
CA CYS A 74 4.55 -10.01 8.17
C CYS A 74 4.39 -8.62 8.78
N ALA A 75 5.08 -7.66 8.20
CA ALA A 75 4.94 -6.24 8.54
C ALA A 75 4.92 -5.41 7.26
N ALA A 76 4.21 -4.29 7.30
CA ALA A 76 4.41 -3.22 6.32
C ALA A 76 5.76 -2.54 6.58
N THR A 77 6.06 -1.47 5.84
CA THR A 77 7.32 -0.71 6.01
C THR A 77 7.52 -0.12 7.41
N CYS A 78 6.48 -0.06 8.25
CA CYS A 78 6.57 0.37 9.64
C CYS A 78 7.18 -0.67 10.60
N GLY A 79 7.21 -1.95 10.23
CA GLY A 79 7.72 -3.01 11.11
C GLY A 79 6.70 -3.56 12.13
N HIS A 80 5.47 -3.03 12.23
CA HIS A 80 4.48 -3.60 13.15
C HIS A 80 4.15 -5.07 12.79
N PRO A 81 4.35 -6.02 13.73
CA PRO A 81 4.26 -7.45 13.44
C PRO A 81 2.84 -7.98 13.55
N PHE A 82 2.35 -8.61 12.49
CA PHE A 82 1.11 -9.37 12.51
C PHE A 82 1.30 -10.72 11.83
N CYS A 83 0.63 -11.76 12.34
CA CYS A 83 0.72 -13.08 11.73
C CYS A 83 0.01 -13.10 10.36
N ASN A 84 0.41 -14.05 9.50
CA ASN A 84 -0.14 -14.17 8.15
C ASN A 84 -1.68 -14.33 8.14
N SER A 85 -2.25 -14.99 9.15
CA SER A 85 -3.71 -15.17 9.26
C SER A 85 -4.43 -13.85 9.56
N CYS A 86 -3.93 -13.05 10.52
CA CYS A 86 -4.51 -11.74 10.83
C CYS A 86 -4.39 -10.78 9.64
N TRP A 87 -3.25 -10.77 8.94
CA TRP A 87 -3.10 -10.01 7.70
C TRP A 87 -4.09 -10.45 6.62
N GLY A 88 -4.23 -11.76 6.40
CA GLY A 88 -5.17 -12.32 5.42
C GLY A 88 -6.61 -11.89 5.72
N GLY A 89 -7.04 -12.01 6.97
CA GLY A 89 -8.36 -11.54 7.41
C GLY A 89 -8.55 -10.04 7.20
N TYR A 90 -7.60 -9.22 7.64
CA TYR A 90 -7.66 -7.77 7.48
C TYR A 90 -7.73 -7.33 6.01
N ILE A 91 -6.89 -7.92 5.15
CA ILE A 91 -6.88 -7.64 3.71
C ILE A 91 -8.20 -8.08 3.07
N SER A 92 -8.71 -9.26 3.42
CA SER A 92 -9.97 -9.78 2.89
C SER A 92 -11.14 -8.87 3.28
N THR A 93 -11.23 -8.45 4.55
CA THR A 93 -12.24 -7.49 5.00
C THR A 93 -12.16 -6.18 4.21
N ALA A 94 -10.97 -5.59 4.12
CA ALA A 94 -10.80 -4.32 3.40
C ALA A 94 -11.20 -4.41 1.92
N ILE A 95 -10.84 -5.51 1.24
CA ILE A 95 -11.23 -5.76 -0.16
C ILE A 95 -12.75 -5.95 -0.27
N ASN A 96 -13.37 -6.58 0.73
CA ASN A 96 -14.81 -6.80 0.73
C ASN A 96 -15.62 -5.53 1.01
N ASP A 97 -15.08 -4.61 1.81
CA ASP A 97 -15.66 -3.30 2.07
C ASP A 97 -15.63 -2.37 0.83
N GLY A 98 -14.69 -2.59 -0.09
CA GLY A 98 -14.73 -2.00 -1.43
C GLY A 98 -13.41 -1.37 -1.90
N PRO A 99 -13.47 -0.40 -2.84
CA PRO A 99 -12.27 0.11 -3.52
C PRO A 99 -11.31 0.89 -2.61
N GLY A 100 -11.71 1.23 -1.38
CA GLY A 100 -10.84 1.82 -0.37
C GLY A 100 -9.62 0.94 -0.04
N CYS A 101 -9.69 -0.37 -0.31
CA CYS A 101 -8.56 -1.30 -0.17
C CYS A 101 -7.33 -0.91 -1.02
N LEU A 102 -7.48 -0.08 -2.04
CA LEU A 102 -6.37 0.41 -2.86
C LEU A 102 -5.44 1.36 -2.09
N MET A 103 -5.91 1.94 -0.98
CA MET A 103 -5.17 2.86 -0.11
C MET A 103 -4.99 2.27 1.30
N LEU A 104 -4.99 0.95 1.41
CA LEU A 104 -4.92 0.22 2.68
C LEU A 104 -3.70 0.60 3.52
N ARG A 105 -3.89 0.67 4.84
CA ARG A 105 -2.88 1.06 5.83
C ARG A 105 -2.52 -0.11 6.74
N CYS A 106 -1.47 0.08 7.52
CA CYS A 106 -1.12 -0.81 8.62
C CYS A 106 -2.35 -1.07 9.53
N PRO A 107 -2.56 -2.30 10.01
CA PRO A 107 -3.63 -2.61 10.96
C PRO A 107 -3.54 -1.85 12.29
N ASP A 108 -2.35 -1.37 12.67
CA ASP A 108 -2.19 -0.52 13.85
C ASP A 108 -2.88 0.86 13.63
N PRO A 109 -3.88 1.23 14.44
CA PRO A 109 -4.65 2.46 14.25
C PRO A 109 -3.84 3.76 14.32
N SER A 110 -2.69 3.74 15.01
CA SER A 110 -1.79 4.89 15.10
C SER A 110 -0.83 4.99 13.92
N CYS A 111 -0.79 3.99 13.04
CA CYS A 111 0.19 3.87 11.99
C CYS A 111 -0.37 4.17 10.60
N GLY A 112 0.21 5.19 9.94
CA GLY A 112 -0.14 5.56 8.58
C GLY A 112 0.57 4.79 7.47
N ALA A 113 1.39 3.77 7.78
CA ALA A 113 2.20 3.08 6.77
C ALA A 113 1.32 2.42 5.70
N ALA A 114 1.68 2.63 4.43
CA ALA A 114 0.93 2.06 3.32
C ALA A 114 1.18 0.55 3.17
N VAL A 115 0.13 -0.17 2.80
CA VAL A 115 0.22 -1.56 2.37
C VAL A 115 0.38 -1.60 0.85
N GLY A 116 1.51 -2.17 0.41
CA GLY A 116 1.84 -2.30 -1.00
C GLY A 116 1.10 -3.46 -1.68
N GLN A 117 1.03 -3.42 -3.01
CA GLN A 117 0.41 -4.48 -3.80
C GLN A 117 1.15 -5.82 -3.67
N ASP A 118 2.45 -5.78 -3.42
CA ASP A 118 3.28 -6.95 -3.10
C ASP A 118 2.77 -7.70 -1.87
N MET A 119 2.42 -7.00 -0.79
CA MET A 119 1.82 -7.64 0.39
C MET A 119 0.45 -8.25 0.09
N ILE A 120 -0.41 -7.54 -0.66
CA ILE A 120 -1.71 -8.07 -1.10
C ILE A 120 -1.51 -9.35 -1.93
N ASN A 121 -0.56 -9.34 -2.85
CA ASN A 121 -0.25 -10.49 -3.70
C ASN A 121 0.30 -11.68 -2.92
N THR A 122 0.98 -11.45 -1.79
CA THR A 122 1.51 -12.52 -0.94
C THR A 122 0.44 -13.08 0.00
N LEU A 123 -0.35 -12.22 0.65
CA LEU A 123 -1.16 -12.59 1.82
C LEU A 123 -2.65 -12.78 1.53
N ALA A 124 -3.17 -12.23 0.43
CA ALA A 124 -4.58 -12.40 0.08
C ALA A 124 -4.87 -13.80 -0.50
N SER A 125 -6.15 -14.19 -0.44
CA SER A 125 -6.67 -15.36 -1.17
C SER A 125 -6.64 -15.11 -2.68
N LYS A 126 -6.89 -16.15 -3.48
CA LYS A 126 -6.95 -16.01 -4.95
C LYS A 126 -8.13 -15.12 -5.35
N GLU A 127 -9.28 -15.36 -4.73
CA GLU A 127 -10.53 -14.66 -4.97
C GLU A 127 -10.40 -13.16 -4.62
N ASP A 128 -9.75 -12.86 -3.49
CA ASP A 128 -9.51 -11.48 -3.07
C ASP A 128 -8.53 -10.77 -4.01
N LYS A 129 -7.49 -11.45 -4.53
CA LYS A 129 -6.58 -10.87 -5.54
C LYS A 129 -7.31 -10.49 -6.81
N GLU A 130 -8.22 -11.33 -7.29
CA GLU A 130 -9.03 -11.03 -8.48
C GLU A 130 -9.96 -9.83 -8.24
N LYS A 131 -10.59 -9.75 -7.06
CA LYS A 131 -11.43 -8.61 -6.68
C LYS A 131 -10.63 -7.32 -6.53
N TYR A 132 -9.49 -7.36 -5.85
CA TYR A 132 -8.55 -6.25 -5.74
C TYR A 132 -8.08 -5.76 -7.11
N PHE A 133 -7.72 -6.69 -8.02
CA PHE A 133 -7.28 -6.34 -9.37
C PHE A 133 -8.39 -5.63 -10.17
N ARG A 134 -9.65 -6.04 -10.02
CA ARG A 134 -10.78 -5.33 -10.63
C ARG A 134 -10.92 -3.89 -10.13
N TYR A 135 -10.78 -3.66 -8.82
CA TYR A 135 -10.77 -2.29 -8.30
C TYR A 135 -9.59 -1.48 -8.83
N PHE A 136 -8.40 -2.09 -8.88
CA PHE A 136 -7.19 -1.45 -9.37
C PHE A 136 -7.35 -0.99 -10.84
N ILE A 137 -7.81 -1.88 -11.73
CA ILE A 137 -8.04 -1.55 -13.14
C ILE A 137 -9.13 -0.49 -13.28
N ARG A 138 -10.21 -0.59 -12.51
CA ARG A 138 -11.30 0.38 -12.54
C ARG A 138 -10.81 1.79 -12.15
N SER A 139 -10.02 1.91 -11.08
CA SER A 139 -9.40 3.17 -10.66
C SER A 139 -8.56 3.77 -11.79
N TYR A 140 -7.77 2.95 -12.48
CA TYR A 140 -6.99 3.41 -13.63
C TYR A 140 -7.88 3.92 -14.77
N ILE A 141 -8.91 3.16 -15.17
CA ILE A 141 -9.76 3.51 -16.32
C ILE A 141 -10.58 4.77 -16.05
N GLU A 142 -11.21 4.87 -14.87
CA GLU A 142 -12.08 6.00 -14.53
C GLU A 142 -11.33 7.33 -14.54
N ASP A 143 -10.08 7.36 -14.10
CA ASP A 143 -9.28 8.57 -14.10
C ASP A 143 -8.67 8.89 -15.48
N ASN A 144 -8.30 7.88 -16.27
CA ASN A 144 -7.86 8.11 -17.65
C ASN A 144 -9.01 8.59 -18.56
N ARG A 145 -10.26 8.15 -18.32
CA ARG A 145 -11.44 8.68 -19.04
C ARG A 145 -11.66 10.17 -18.78
N LYS A 146 -11.39 10.66 -17.57
CA LYS A 146 -11.49 12.10 -17.24
C LYS A 146 -10.44 12.94 -17.98
N VAL A 147 -9.30 12.36 -18.33
CA VAL A 147 -8.26 13.03 -19.14
C VAL A 147 -8.72 13.15 -20.59
N ILE A 148 -9.32 12.10 -21.16
CA ILE A 148 -9.81 12.11 -22.55
C ILE A 148 -10.92 13.15 -22.72
N LEU A 149 -11.92 13.18 -21.82
CA LEU A 149 -13.04 14.12 -21.88
C LEU A 149 -12.65 15.60 -21.63
N LYS A 150 -11.49 15.86 -21.03
CA LYS A 150 -10.96 17.24 -20.86
C LYS A 150 -10.18 17.76 -22.06
N THR A 151 -9.91 16.91 -23.04
CA THR A 151 -9.17 17.29 -24.26
C THR A 151 -10.13 17.59 -25.43
N GLU A 152 -11.44 17.42 -25.21
CA GLU A 152 -12.51 17.63 -26.20
C GLU A 152 -13.40 18.86 -25.88
N ILE A 153 -12.97 19.74 -24.97
CA ILE A 153 -13.63 21.02 -24.66
C ILE A 153 -12.63 22.16 -24.77
#